data_AF-A0A7S2AMC4-F1
#
_entry.id   AF-A0A7S2AMC4-F1
#
_cell.length_a   1.000
_cell.length_b   1.000
_cell.length_c   1.000
_cell.angle_alpha   90.00
_cell.angle_beta   90.00
_cell.angle_gamma   90.00
#
_symmetry.space_group_name_H-M   'P 1'
#
loop_
_entity.id
_entity.type
_entity.pdbx_description
1 polymer ?
#
loop_
_entity_poly.entity_id
_entity_poly.type
_entity_poly.pdbx_seq_one_letter_code
_entity_poly.pdbx_strand_id
1 'polypeptide(L)'
;PVGIGVSCSADRQAKAKITEEGVFLEELETEPAKYLPDVQEGALEKGGEIVKVDLNNPMEDNLKLLSKYPVKTRLALTGTIIVARDIAHARMQQMIDEGKGLPDYIKKYPVYYAGPAKTPAGMPSGSFGPTTAGRMDPYVGPFQSL
;
A
#
# COMPACT_ATOMS: atom_id res chain seq x y z
N PRO A 1 -24.65 26.06 1.71
CA PRO A 1 -24.03 24.74 2.02
C PRO A 1 -22.52 24.84 1.82
N VAL A 2 -21.72 24.14 2.63
CA VAL A 2 -20.24 24.12 2.51
C VAL A 2 -19.80 22.68 2.25
N GLY A 3 -18.99 22.48 1.21
CA GLY A 3 -18.40 21.18 0.87
C GLY A 3 -16.88 21.25 0.92
N ILE A 4 -16.24 20.17 1.37
CA ILE A 4 -14.78 20.03 1.44
C ILE A 4 -14.40 18.72 0.72
N GLY A 5 -13.44 18.81 -0.20
CA GLY A 5 -12.94 17.69 -0.97
C GLY A 5 -11.46 17.89 -1.32
N VAL A 6 -10.79 16.81 -1.72
CA VAL A 6 -9.37 16.83 -2.06
C VAL A 6 -9.13 16.08 -3.36
N SER A 7 -8.15 16.52 -4.14
CA SER A 7 -7.47 15.66 -5.10
C SER A 7 -6.21 15.10 -4.45
N CYS A 8 -5.93 13.82 -4.69
CA CYS A 8 -4.80 13.13 -4.07
C CYS A 8 -3.55 13.20 -4.97
N SER A 9 -2.45 12.55 -4.57
CA SER A 9 -1.24 12.46 -5.41
C SER A 9 -1.49 11.85 -6.80
N ALA A 10 -2.55 11.05 -6.95
CA ALA A 10 -3.02 10.56 -8.24
C ALA A 10 -4.06 11.52 -8.85
N ASP A 11 -3.67 12.79 -9.01
CA ASP A 11 -4.45 13.86 -9.64
C ASP A 11 -4.58 13.59 -11.15
N ARG A 12 -5.79 13.24 -11.59
CA ARG A 12 -6.03 12.59 -12.89
C ARG A 12 -7.32 13.09 -13.52
N GLN A 13 -7.23 14.25 -14.15
CA GLN A 13 -8.29 14.85 -14.95
C GLN A 13 -7.71 15.30 -16.29
N ALA A 14 -8.54 15.26 -17.33
CA ALA A 14 -8.25 15.84 -18.63
C ALA A 14 -9.55 16.38 -19.22
N LYS A 15 -9.55 17.64 -19.66
CA LYS A 15 -10.66 18.26 -20.39
C LYS A 15 -10.66 17.81 -21.84
N ALA A 16 -11.83 17.78 -22.47
CA ALA A 16 -11.96 17.54 -23.90
C ALA A 16 -13.04 18.45 -24.48
N LYS A 17 -12.95 18.74 -25.79
CA LYS A 17 -13.98 19.45 -26.55
C LYS A 17 -14.10 18.88 -27.96
N ILE A 18 -15.29 18.98 -28.54
CA ILE A 18 -15.57 18.61 -29.93
C ILE A 18 -16.04 19.89 -30.63
N THR A 19 -15.45 20.19 -31.78
CA THR A 19 -15.83 21.34 -32.63
C THR A 19 -16.01 20.87 -34.07
N GLU A 20 -16.38 21.77 -34.97
CA GLU A 20 -16.39 21.50 -36.42
C GLU A 20 -15.00 21.13 -36.98
N GLU A 21 -13.93 21.53 -36.28
CA GLU A 21 -12.54 21.25 -36.65
C GLU A 21 -12.04 19.88 -36.16
N GLY A 22 -12.79 19.21 -35.27
CA GLY A 22 -12.46 17.87 -34.79
C GLY A 22 -12.60 17.67 -33.28
N VAL A 23 -11.83 16.70 -32.76
CA VAL A 23 -11.82 16.29 -31.36
C VAL A 23 -10.53 16.76 -30.70
N PHE A 24 -10.65 17.45 -29.57
CA PHE A 24 -9.54 18.02 -28.83
C PHE A 24 -9.52 17.47 -27.41
N LEU A 25 -8.32 17.20 -26.92
CA LEU A 25 -8.05 16.74 -25.56
C LEU A 25 -7.02 17.68 -24.92
N GLU A 26 -7.15 17.92 -23.61
CA GLU A 26 -6.17 18.66 -22.82
C GLU A 26 -4.80 17.99 -22.91
N GLU A 27 -3.79 18.78 -23.24
CA GLU A 27 -2.41 18.33 -23.26
C GLU A 27 -1.87 18.26 -21.84
N LEU A 28 -1.45 17.06 -21.44
CA LEU A 28 -0.75 16.82 -20.18
C LEU A 28 0.76 16.81 -20.41
N GLU A 29 1.53 16.96 -19.33
CA GLU A 29 2.98 16.84 -19.37
C GLU A 29 3.43 15.47 -19.88
N THR A 30 4.29 15.46 -20.90
CA THR A 30 4.86 14.22 -21.48
C THR A 30 6.32 13.98 -21.08
N GLU A 31 7.02 15.00 -20.55
CA GLU A 31 8.40 14.92 -20.08
C GLU A 31 8.50 15.25 -18.56
N PRO A 32 7.87 14.46 -17.68
CA PRO A 32 7.83 14.77 -16.24
C PRO A 32 9.21 14.72 -15.56
N ALA A 33 10.21 14.09 -16.19
CA ALA A 33 11.56 13.98 -15.66
C ALA A 33 12.23 15.35 -15.43
N LYS A 34 11.81 16.41 -16.13
CA LYS A 34 12.34 17.78 -15.93
C LYS A 34 12.04 18.36 -14.54
N TYR A 35 11.09 17.80 -13.82
CA TYR A 35 10.77 18.18 -12.44
C TYR A 35 11.57 17.40 -11.40
N LEU A 36 12.38 16.40 -11.80
CA LEU A 36 13.25 15.69 -10.89
C LEU A 36 14.42 16.61 -10.48
N PRO A 37 14.67 16.79 -9.17
CA PRO A 37 15.85 17.52 -8.73
C PRO A 37 17.13 16.72 -9.00
N ASP A 38 18.25 17.41 -9.17
CA ASP A 38 19.57 16.77 -9.22
C ASP A 38 19.81 16.02 -7.89
N VAL A 39 19.89 14.69 -7.96
CA VAL A 39 20.02 13.82 -6.78
C VAL A 39 21.45 13.93 -6.24
N GLN A 40 21.61 14.71 -5.17
CA GLN A 40 22.84 14.68 -4.37
C GLN A 40 22.75 13.51 -3.39
N GLU A 41 23.78 12.67 -3.28
CA GLU A 41 23.81 11.48 -2.41
C GLU A 41 23.36 11.77 -0.96
N GLY A 42 23.69 12.97 -0.44
CA GLY A 42 23.28 13.41 0.90
C GLY A 42 21.78 13.74 1.08
N ALA A 43 21.00 13.87 0.01
CA ALA A 43 19.55 14.10 0.11
C ALA A 43 18.79 12.85 0.60
N LEU A 44 19.32 11.65 0.33
CA LEU A 44 18.75 10.37 0.76
C LEU A 44 19.09 10.03 2.22
N GLU A 45 20.20 10.57 2.73
CA GLU A 45 20.66 10.41 4.12
C GLU A 45 19.84 11.21 5.14
N LYS A 46 19.17 12.29 4.70
CA LYS A 46 18.26 13.09 5.55
C LYS A 46 17.09 12.29 6.14
N GLY A 47 16.82 11.09 5.62
CA GLY A 47 15.75 10.20 6.11
C GLY A 47 16.10 9.36 7.34
N GLY A 48 17.29 9.54 7.94
CA GLY A 48 17.73 8.80 9.12
C GLY A 48 18.09 7.34 8.85
N GLU A 49 18.47 6.61 9.91
CA GLU A 49 18.84 5.20 9.83
C GLU A 49 17.68 4.34 9.31
N ILE A 50 17.98 3.42 8.39
CA ILE A 50 17.01 2.43 7.87
C ILE A 50 17.26 1.10 8.55
N VAL A 51 16.27 0.61 9.28
CA VAL A 51 16.31 -0.74 9.84
C VAL A 51 15.86 -1.73 8.77
N LYS A 52 16.75 -2.66 8.39
CA LYS A 52 16.41 -3.76 7.47
C LYS A 52 15.71 -4.87 8.25
N VAL A 53 14.60 -5.37 7.72
CA VAL A 53 13.79 -6.43 8.34
C VAL A 53 13.55 -7.52 7.32
N ASP A 54 13.96 -8.75 7.65
CA ASP A 54 13.67 -9.95 6.87
C ASP A 54 12.41 -10.63 7.39
N LEU A 55 11.33 -10.50 6.62
CA LEU A 55 9.99 -11.02 6.90
C LEU A 55 9.89 -12.54 6.76
N ASN A 56 10.90 -13.21 6.21
CA ASN A 56 10.92 -14.67 6.14
C ASN A 56 11.30 -15.32 7.48
N ASN A 57 11.78 -14.54 8.45
CA ASN A 57 11.95 -14.99 9.83
C ASN A 57 10.59 -15.31 10.48
N PRO A 58 10.55 -16.17 11.51
CA PRO A 58 9.33 -16.41 12.29
C PRO A 58 8.70 -15.11 12.79
N MET A 59 7.35 -15.04 12.79
CA MET A 59 6.60 -13.85 13.21
C MET A 59 7.04 -13.34 14.58
N GLU A 60 7.29 -14.25 15.53
CA GLU A 60 7.71 -13.91 16.88
C GLU A 60 9.06 -13.16 16.92
N ASP A 61 10.00 -13.53 16.05
CA ASP A 61 11.31 -12.91 15.96
C ASP A 61 11.24 -11.53 15.29
N ASN A 62 10.40 -11.41 14.26
CA ASN A 62 10.09 -10.12 13.65
C ASN A 62 9.45 -9.16 14.67
N LEU A 63 8.50 -9.63 15.49
CA LEU A 63 7.90 -8.83 16.57
C LEU A 63 8.93 -8.41 17.64
N LYS A 64 9.81 -9.32 18.07
CA LYS A 64 10.91 -9.00 19.01
C LYS A 64 11.86 -7.97 18.44
N LEU A 65 12.18 -8.03 17.15
CA LEU A 65 13.02 -7.04 16.47
C LEU A 65 12.32 -5.67 16.43
N LEU A 66 11.09 -5.62 15.93
CA LEU A 66 10.33 -4.38 15.76
C LEU A 66 10.05 -3.69 17.10
N SER A 67 9.86 -4.45 18.19
CA SER A 67 9.63 -3.91 19.55
C SER A 67 10.82 -3.13 20.12
N LYS A 68 12.01 -3.23 19.51
CA LYS A 68 13.21 -2.48 19.94
C LYS A 68 13.20 -1.02 19.47
N TYR A 69 12.34 -0.66 18.52
CA TYR A 69 12.35 0.63 17.87
C TYR A 69 11.09 1.43 18.17
N PRO A 70 11.20 2.77 18.35
CA PRO A 70 10.03 3.61 18.55
C PRO A 70 9.23 3.79 17.25
N VAL A 71 8.01 4.31 17.38
CA VAL A 71 7.24 4.80 16.23
C VAL A 71 8.03 5.87 15.46
N LYS A 72 7.73 6.01 14.15
CA LYS A 72 8.45 6.86 13.17
C LYS A 72 9.81 6.32 12.70
N THR A 73 10.30 5.20 13.24
CA THR A 73 11.49 4.53 12.67
C THR A 73 11.21 4.04 11.25
N ARG A 74 12.13 4.32 10.32
CA ARG A 74 12.05 3.91 8.93
C ARG A 74 12.52 2.46 8.78
N LEU A 75 11.73 1.64 8.10
CA LEU A 75 12.01 0.23 7.86
C LEU A 75 12.19 -0.06 6.37
N ALA A 76 13.06 -1.00 6.03
CA ALA A 76 13.14 -1.63 4.72
C ALA A 76 12.84 -3.12 4.86
N LEU A 77 11.71 -3.54 4.31
CA LEU A 77 11.17 -4.90 4.47
C LEU A 77 11.57 -5.76 3.26
N THR A 78 12.01 -6.99 3.51
CA THR A 78 12.31 -7.99 2.48
C THR A 78 11.66 -9.32 2.87
N GLY A 79 11.00 -10.01 1.95
CA GLY A 79 10.44 -11.34 2.20
C GLY A 79 8.98 -11.46 1.83
N THR A 80 8.31 -12.45 2.41
CA THR A 80 6.94 -12.84 2.06
C THR A 80 5.90 -12.01 2.80
N ILE A 81 4.85 -11.60 2.09
CA ILE A 81 3.74 -10.81 2.62
C ILE A 81 2.42 -11.39 2.08
N ILE A 82 1.39 -11.41 2.91
CA ILE A 82 0.03 -11.75 2.48
C ILE A 82 -0.72 -10.49 2.08
N VAL A 83 -1.42 -10.53 0.95
CA VAL A 83 -2.25 -9.40 0.50
C VAL A 83 -3.71 -9.70 0.76
N ALA A 84 -4.35 -8.87 1.58
CA ALA A 84 -5.77 -8.96 1.88
C ALA A 84 -6.34 -7.57 2.17
N ARG A 85 -7.55 -7.28 1.70
CA ARG A 85 -8.27 -6.02 1.99
C ARG A 85 -9.75 -6.29 2.27
N ASP A 86 -10.60 -5.29 2.12
CA ASP A 86 -12.00 -5.22 2.57
C ASP A 86 -12.78 -6.56 2.45
N ILE A 87 -12.94 -7.12 1.25
CA ILE A 87 -13.73 -8.35 1.02
C ILE A 87 -13.08 -9.58 1.69
N ALA A 88 -11.74 -9.68 1.64
CA ALA A 88 -11.02 -10.78 2.28
C ALA A 88 -11.16 -10.73 3.81
N HIS A 89 -11.07 -9.53 4.40
CA HIS A 89 -11.28 -9.34 5.83
C HIS A 89 -12.71 -9.67 6.25
N ALA A 90 -13.71 -9.21 5.50
CA ALA A 90 -15.11 -9.55 5.76
C ALA A 90 -15.35 -11.08 5.71
N ARG A 91 -14.74 -11.76 4.74
CA ARG A 91 -14.84 -13.23 4.64
C ARG A 91 -14.15 -13.94 5.81
N MET A 92 -12.99 -13.47 6.23
CA MET A 92 -12.29 -14.03 7.39
C MET A 92 -13.06 -13.79 8.69
N GLN A 93 -13.69 -12.63 8.85
CA GLN A 93 -14.58 -12.38 9.98
C GLN A 93 -15.75 -13.35 9.99
N GLN A 94 -16.42 -13.55 8.85
CA GLN A 94 -17.50 -14.54 8.73
C GLN A 94 -17.02 -15.95 9.11
N MET A 95 -15.80 -16.34 8.72
CA MET A 95 -15.22 -17.63 9.11
C MET A 95 -15.03 -17.74 10.63
N ILE A 96 -14.62 -16.67 11.30
CA ILE A 96 -14.52 -16.61 12.76
C ILE A 96 -15.90 -16.78 13.40
N ASP A 97 -16.90 -16.05 12.91
CA ASP A 97 -18.28 -16.09 13.43
C ASP A 97 -18.91 -17.49 13.24
N GLU A 98 -18.52 -18.20 12.19
CA GLU A 98 -18.90 -19.60 11.90
C GLU A 98 -18.06 -20.64 12.68
N GLY A 99 -17.14 -20.22 13.55
CA GLY A 99 -16.30 -21.11 14.35
C GLY A 99 -15.18 -21.83 13.56
N LYS A 100 -14.89 -21.39 12.33
CA LYS A 100 -13.85 -21.97 11.45
C LYS A 100 -12.45 -21.40 11.72
N GLY A 101 -12.38 -20.33 12.52
CA GLY A 101 -11.13 -19.65 12.87
C GLY A 101 -10.49 -18.88 11.70
N LEU A 102 -9.24 -18.48 11.89
CA LEU A 102 -8.44 -17.76 10.89
C LEU A 102 -7.56 -18.70 10.06
N PRO A 103 -7.34 -18.41 8.78
CA PRO A 103 -6.34 -19.11 7.97
C PRO A 103 -4.92 -18.94 8.51
N ASP A 104 -4.15 -20.02 8.52
CA ASP A 104 -2.75 -20.07 8.99
C ASP A 104 -1.85 -18.98 8.41
N TYR A 105 -2.02 -18.65 7.13
CA TYR A 105 -1.18 -17.67 6.45
C TYR A 105 -1.33 -16.25 7.03
N ILE A 106 -2.48 -15.92 7.62
CA ILE A 106 -2.70 -14.63 8.31
C ILE A 106 -1.91 -14.57 9.61
N LYS A 107 -1.70 -15.70 10.27
CA LYS A 107 -0.96 -15.78 11.53
C LYS A 107 0.56 -15.79 11.30
N LYS A 108 1.01 -16.31 10.16
CA LYS A 108 2.43 -16.54 9.86
C LYS A 108 3.14 -15.37 9.19
N TYR A 109 2.42 -14.52 8.46
CA TYR A 109 3.01 -13.45 7.63
C TYR A 109 2.36 -12.09 7.88
N PRO A 110 3.08 -10.98 7.67
CA PRO A 110 2.48 -9.65 7.66
C PRO A 110 1.39 -9.53 6.60
N VAL A 111 0.35 -8.75 6.91
CA VAL A 111 -0.76 -8.49 5.99
C VAL A 111 -0.62 -7.11 5.38
N TYR A 112 -0.48 -7.05 4.06
CA TYR A 112 -0.46 -5.83 3.26
C TYR A 112 -1.83 -5.56 2.66
N TYR A 113 -2.43 -4.45 3.08
CA TYR A 113 -3.73 -4.04 2.58
C TYR A 113 -3.56 -3.38 1.21
N ALA A 114 -3.76 -4.14 0.15
CA ALA A 114 -3.61 -3.67 -1.22
C ALA A 114 -4.47 -4.45 -2.22
N GLY A 115 -4.57 -3.93 -3.44
CA GLY A 115 -5.18 -4.60 -4.59
C GLY A 115 -4.37 -4.28 -5.84
N PRO A 116 -3.71 -5.26 -6.46
CA PRO A 116 -2.82 -5.00 -7.58
C PRO A 116 -3.60 -4.61 -8.82
N ALA A 117 -3.03 -3.73 -9.65
CA ALA A 117 -3.47 -3.56 -11.03
C ALA A 117 -3.09 -4.79 -11.88
N LYS A 118 -3.59 -4.83 -13.12
CA LYS A 118 -3.22 -5.89 -14.07
C LYS A 118 -1.70 -5.91 -14.28
N THR A 119 -1.11 -7.10 -14.25
CA THR A 119 0.33 -7.29 -14.52
C THR A 119 0.59 -7.14 -16.02
N PRO A 120 1.46 -6.21 -16.45
CA PRO A 120 1.89 -6.11 -17.83
C PRO A 120 2.67 -7.38 -18.26
N ALA A 121 2.61 -7.72 -19.55
CA ALA A 121 3.33 -8.87 -20.08
C ALA A 121 4.84 -8.73 -19.84
N GLY A 122 5.48 -9.81 -19.34
CA GLY A 122 6.91 -9.84 -19.05
C GLY A 122 7.35 -9.09 -17.78
N MET A 123 6.41 -8.47 -17.04
CA MET A 123 6.72 -7.75 -15.81
C MET A 123 6.39 -8.59 -14.56
N PRO A 124 7.12 -8.40 -13.45
CA PRO A 124 6.89 -9.17 -12.22
C PRO A 124 5.59 -8.80 -11.49
N SER A 125 5.11 -7.57 -11.65
CA SER A 125 3.89 -7.05 -11.01
C SER A 125 3.31 -5.89 -11.80
N GLY A 126 2.00 -5.69 -11.71
CA GLY A 126 1.37 -4.41 -12.02
C GLY A 126 1.62 -3.37 -10.92
N SER A 127 1.10 -2.15 -11.10
CA SER A 127 1.10 -1.14 -10.03
C SER A 127 0.39 -1.68 -8.78
N PHE A 128 1.08 -1.60 -7.64
CA PHE A 128 0.64 -2.30 -6.42
C PHE A 128 0.89 -1.48 -5.16
N GLY A 129 0.24 -0.31 -5.09
CA GLY A 129 0.30 0.57 -3.92
C GLY A 129 -0.61 0.13 -2.76
N PRO A 130 -0.42 0.72 -1.56
CA PRO A 130 -1.22 0.41 -0.38
C PRO A 130 -2.66 0.93 -0.51
N THR A 131 -3.52 0.46 0.38
CA THR A 131 -4.85 1.01 0.60
C THR A 131 -4.96 1.65 1.99
N THR A 132 -6.01 2.45 2.21
CA THR A 132 -6.27 3.12 3.49
C THR A 132 -6.45 2.12 4.62
N ALA A 133 -5.55 2.14 5.61
CA ALA A 133 -5.54 1.17 6.71
C ALA A 133 -6.80 1.24 7.60
N GLY A 134 -7.30 2.44 7.89
CA GLY A 134 -8.43 2.66 8.81
C GLY A 134 -9.73 1.92 8.45
N ARG A 135 -9.90 1.49 7.19
CA ARG A 135 -11.06 0.66 6.80
C ARG A 135 -11.01 -0.77 7.36
N MET A 136 -9.85 -1.22 7.81
CA MET A 136 -9.64 -2.54 8.37
C MET A 136 -9.61 -2.55 9.91
N ASP A 137 -9.71 -1.39 10.58
CA ASP A 137 -9.66 -1.26 12.04
C ASP A 137 -10.64 -2.20 12.79
N PRO A 138 -11.91 -2.38 12.33
CA PRO A 138 -12.86 -3.27 13.02
C PRO A 138 -12.41 -4.75 13.11
N TYR A 139 -11.50 -5.18 12.24
CA TYR A 139 -11.06 -6.58 12.17
C TYR A 139 -9.81 -6.85 13.01
N VAL A 140 -9.02 -5.82 13.37
CA VAL A 140 -7.71 -6.00 14.00
C VAL A 140 -7.81 -6.73 15.35
N GLY A 141 -8.70 -6.25 16.23
CA GLY A 141 -8.91 -6.85 17.55
C GLY A 141 -9.37 -8.32 17.48
N PRO A 142 -10.48 -8.62 16.76
CA PRO A 142 -10.92 -10.00 16.57
C PRO A 142 -9.83 -10.91 16.01
N PHE A 143 -9.07 -10.44 15.02
CA PHE A 143 -8.06 -11.29 14.37
C PHE A 143 -6.86 -11.58 15.27
N GLN A 144 -6.41 -10.60 16.05
CA GLN A 144 -5.27 -10.78 16.98
C GLN A 144 -5.62 -11.61 18.23
N SER A 145 -6.91 -11.80 18.53
CA SER A 145 -7.33 -12.64 19.65
C SER A 145 -7.29 -14.16 19.38
N LEU A 146 -6.95 -14.59 18.16
CA LEU A 146 -6.99 -15.98 17.67
C LEU A 146 -5.62 -16.50 17.24
#